data_AF-A0A8X8KEN4-F1
#
_entry.id   AF-A0A8X8KEN4-F1
#
_cell.length_a   1.000
_cell.length_b   1.000
_cell.length_c   1.000
_cell.angle_alpha   90.00
_cell.angle_beta   90.00
_cell.angle_gamma   90.00
#
_symmetry.space_group_name_H-M   'P 1'
#
loop_
_entity.id
_entity.type
_entity.pdbx_description
1 polymer ?
#
loop_
_entity_poly.entity_id
_entity_poly.type
_entity_poly.pdbx_seq_one_letter_code
_entity_poly.pdbx_strand_id
1 'polypeptide(L)'
;PGNLYSLLLGTINVSYNPDVFGRQKDLVHAARARAAVSRASLHQSEVFLAAAVSRAVINGAAAQAQLDAARQIATADDRLLHLLQQEYQLGYQNLQSVDQQEAITAAAQARIAPLQADVAVARHGLAALLGQSPDTDLPMPTLASLQLPSSLPTTLPSALAAQRPDIQAAAAELKVAAAQADVATADL
;
A
#
# COMPACT_ATOMS: atom_id res chain seq x y z
N PRO A 1 14.40 -82.81 11.15
CA PRO A 1 13.29 -82.12 10.42
C PRO A 1 12.35 -81.40 11.42
N GLY A 2 12.65 -80.15 11.76
CA GLY A 2 11.82 -79.32 12.62
C GLY A 2 11.18 -78.21 11.77
N ASN A 3 9.89 -78.34 11.47
CA ASN A 3 9.17 -77.31 10.72
C ASN A 3 8.96 -76.07 11.60
N LEU A 4 9.57 -74.96 11.19
CA LEU A 4 9.23 -73.60 11.60
C LEU A 4 7.91 -73.22 10.92
N TYR A 5 6.81 -73.20 11.67
CA TYR A 5 5.58 -72.53 11.21
C TYR A 5 5.55 -71.14 11.83
N SER A 6 5.58 -70.08 11.00
CA SER A 6 5.19 -68.74 11.41
C SER A 6 3.73 -68.50 11.03
N LEU A 7 2.91 -68.13 12.01
CA LEU A 7 1.53 -67.69 11.79
C LEU A 7 1.55 -66.17 11.57
N LEU A 8 1.26 -65.72 10.35
CA LEU A 8 1.04 -64.32 10.04
C LEU A 8 -0.47 -64.03 10.11
N LEU A 9 -0.92 -63.47 11.23
CA LEU A 9 -2.30 -63.00 11.38
C LEU A 9 -2.38 -61.58 10.79
N GLY A 10 -2.92 -61.46 9.58
CA GLY A 10 -3.27 -60.17 9.00
C GLY A 10 -4.51 -59.61 9.71
N THR A 11 -4.31 -58.69 10.66
CA THR A 11 -5.42 -58.02 11.35
C THR A 11 -5.76 -56.71 10.63
N ILE A 12 -7.05 -56.52 10.32
CA ILE A 12 -7.57 -55.24 9.84
C ILE A 12 -8.18 -54.55 11.05
N ASN A 13 -7.60 -53.42 11.47
CA ASN A 13 -8.16 -52.58 12.51
C ASN A 13 -9.15 -51.58 11.88
N VAL A 14 -10.43 -51.68 12.27
CA VAL A 14 -11.47 -50.71 11.93
C VAL A 14 -11.88 -49.98 13.21
N SER A 15 -11.70 -48.67 13.23
CA SER A 15 -12.17 -47.79 14.30
C SER A 15 -13.17 -46.79 13.75
N TYR A 16 -14.34 -46.69 14.38
CA TYR A 16 -15.35 -45.69 14.08
C TYR A 16 -15.73 -44.97 15.38
N ASN A 17 -15.68 -43.65 15.37
CA ASN A 17 -16.06 -42.83 16.51
C ASN A 17 -17.34 -42.06 16.17
N PRO A 18 -18.51 -42.46 16.68
CA PRO A 18 -19.78 -41.81 16.35
C PRO A 18 -19.83 -40.40 16.94
N ASP A 19 -20.13 -39.40 16.10
CA ASP A 19 -20.21 -37.99 16.50
C ASP A 19 -21.57 -37.64 17.13
N VAL A 20 -21.87 -38.24 18.29
CA VAL A 20 -23.18 -38.12 18.96
C VAL A 20 -23.46 -36.70 19.46
N PHE A 21 -22.42 -36.00 19.91
CA PHE A 21 -22.51 -34.66 20.47
C PHE A 21 -22.11 -33.55 19.48
N GLY A 22 -21.70 -33.91 18.26
CA GLY A 22 -21.41 -32.95 17.19
C GLY A 22 -20.02 -32.32 17.21
N ARG A 23 -19.10 -32.80 18.05
CA ARG A 23 -17.72 -32.29 18.16
C ARG A 23 -17.02 -32.21 16.81
N GLN A 24 -17.10 -33.26 16.00
CA GLN A 24 -16.41 -33.30 14.71
C GLN A 24 -17.03 -32.32 13.73
N LYS A 25 -18.37 -32.21 13.74
CA LYS A 25 -19.10 -31.19 13.00
C LYS A 25 -18.69 -29.77 13.42
N ASP A 26 -18.57 -29.48 14.72
CA ASP A 26 -18.23 -28.15 15.22
C ASP A 26 -16.76 -27.80 14.97
N LEU A 27 -15.85 -28.77 14.98
CA LEU A 27 -14.47 -28.60 14.49
C LEU A 27 -14.44 -28.19 13.01
N VAL A 28 -15.29 -28.79 12.17
CA VAL A 28 -15.43 -28.38 10.76
C VAL A 28 -16.01 -26.96 10.66
N HIS A 29 -16.98 -26.61 11.50
CA HIS A 29 -17.52 -25.24 11.56
C HIS A 29 -16.46 -24.22 11.95
N ALA A 30 -15.65 -24.51 12.97
CA ALA A 30 -14.54 -23.66 13.39
C ALA A 30 -13.49 -23.51 12.28
N ALA A 31 -13.14 -24.60 11.59
CA ALA A 31 -12.20 -24.56 10.47
C ALA A 31 -12.72 -23.69 9.31
N ARG A 32 -14.02 -23.81 8.97
CA ARG A 32 -14.67 -22.96 7.96
C ARG A 32 -14.69 -21.49 8.37
N ALA A 33 -14.97 -21.19 9.64
CA ALA A 33 -14.95 -19.83 10.16
C ALA A 33 -13.54 -19.21 10.10
N ARG A 34 -12.48 -19.97 10.42
CA ARG A 34 -11.08 -19.53 10.27
C ARG A 34 -10.73 -19.23 8.82
N ALA A 35 -11.17 -20.08 7.88
CA ALA A 35 -10.98 -19.81 6.46
C ALA A 35 -11.68 -18.51 6.02
N ALA A 36 -12.83 -18.17 6.61
CA ALA A 36 -13.51 -16.89 6.35
C ALA A 36 -12.73 -15.68 6.89
N VAL A 37 -12.09 -15.80 8.07
CA VAL A 37 -11.17 -14.76 8.59
C VAL A 37 -10.04 -14.52 7.60
N SER A 38 -9.33 -15.58 7.16
CA SER A 38 -8.22 -15.44 6.21
C SER A 38 -8.65 -14.79 4.89
N ARG A 39 -9.85 -15.11 4.39
CA ARG A 39 -10.40 -14.48 3.19
C ARG A 39 -10.66 -12.98 3.39
N ALA A 40 -11.24 -12.59 4.52
CA ALA A 40 -11.48 -11.19 4.85
C ALA A 40 -10.16 -10.41 4.99
N SER A 41 -9.15 -11.00 5.64
CA SER A 41 -7.81 -10.38 5.76
C SER A 41 -7.10 -10.21 4.42
N LEU A 42 -7.25 -11.16 3.50
CA LEU A 42 -6.75 -11.02 2.12
C LEU A 42 -7.42 -9.84 1.42
N HIS A 43 -8.75 -9.78 1.47
CA HIS A 43 -9.49 -8.69 0.84
C HIS A 43 -9.15 -7.32 1.44
N GLN A 44 -8.93 -7.26 2.76
CA GLN A 44 -8.43 -6.05 3.42
C GLN A 44 -7.07 -5.60 2.87
N SER A 45 -6.17 -6.56 2.65
CA SER A 45 -4.84 -6.31 2.11
C SER A 45 -4.91 -5.82 0.66
N GLU A 46 -5.82 -6.35 -0.16
CA GLU A 46 -6.06 -5.89 -1.53
C GLU A 46 -6.54 -4.44 -1.57
N VAL A 47 -7.55 -4.09 -0.74
CA VAL A 47 -8.07 -2.72 -0.65
C VAL A 47 -6.99 -1.76 -0.16
N PHE A 48 -6.22 -2.16 0.85
CA PHE A 48 -5.11 -1.36 1.35
C PHE A 48 -4.03 -1.15 0.28
N LEU A 49 -3.66 -2.20 -0.45
CA LEU A 49 -2.67 -2.12 -1.53
C LEU A 49 -3.15 -1.19 -2.65
N ALA A 50 -4.40 -1.31 -3.08
CA ALA A 50 -4.98 -0.43 -4.11
C ALA A 50 -4.95 1.04 -3.67
N ALA A 51 -5.29 1.33 -2.41
CA ALA A 51 -5.21 2.67 -1.84
C ALA A 51 -3.77 3.18 -1.73
N ALA A 52 -2.84 2.32 -1.29
CA ALA A 52 -1.42 2.65 -1.17
C ALA A 52 -0.80 2.99 -2.53
N VAL A 53 -1.07 2.17 -3.56
CA VAL A 53 -0.64 2.41 -4.94
C VAL A 53 -1.21 3.72 -5.47
N SER A 54 -2.51 3.95 -5.31
CA SER A 54 -3.17 5.19 -5.76
C SER A 54 -2.54 6.42 -5.12
N ARG A 55 -2.29 6.38 -3.80
CA ARG A 55 -1.64 7.46 -3.07
C ARG A 55 -0.19 7.67 -3.50
N ALA A 56 0.55 6.58 -3.72
CA ALA A 56 1.94 6.66 -4.18
C ALA A 56 2.05 7.31 -5.57
N VAL A 57 1.14 6.97 -6.49
CA VAL A 57 1.06 7.61 -7.82
C VAL A 57 0.76 9.09 -7.71
N ILE A 58 -0.26 9.48 -6.93
CA ILE A 58 -0.61 10.90 -6.73
C ILE A 58 0.56 11.69 -6.12
N ASN A 59 1.18 11.15 -5.08
CA ASN A 59 2.31 11.79 -4.42
C ASN A 59 3.53 11.91 -5.34
N GLY A 60 3.83 10.87 -6.12
CA GLY A 60 4.92 10.90 -7.10
C GLY A 60 4.68 11.93 -8.20
N ALA A 61 3.45 12.01 -8.73
CA ALA A 61 3.06 13.02 -9.71
C ALA A 61 3.15 14.45 -9.14
N ALA A 62 2.77 14.65 -7.87
CA ALA A 62 2.89 15.92 -7.18
C ALA A 62 4.35 16.33 -6.94
N ALA A 63 5.21 15.41 -6.48
CA ALA A 63 6.63 15.66 -6.29
C ALA A 63 7.32 16.02 -7.62
N GLN A 64 6.97 15.34 -8.70
CA GLN A 64 7.48 15.65 -10.04
C GLN A 64 7.06 17.06 -10.47
N ALA A 65 5.79 17.44 -10.28
CA ALA A 65 5.30 18.77 -10.59
C ALA A 65 6.00 19.87 -9.76
N GLN A 66 6.30 19.60 -8.48
CA GLN A 66 7.05 20.52 -7.62
C GLN A 66 8.50 20.70 -8.11
N LEU A 67 9.17 19.62 -8.50
CA LEU A 67 10.51 19.67 -9.09
C LEU A 67 10.52 20.50 -10.39
N ASP A 68 9.55 20.27 -11.26
CA ASP A 68 9.45 20.99 -12.54
C ASP A 68 9.19 22.49 -12.31
N ALA A 69 8.32 22.84 -11.36
CA ALA A 69 8.10 24.23 -10.97
C ALA A 69 9.36 24.88 -10.36
N ALA A 70 10.09 24.17 -9.49
CA ALA A 70 11.32 24.68 -8.90
C ALA A 70 12.41 24.95 -9.95
N ARG A 71 12.52 24.08 -10.96
CA ARG A 71 13.42 24.29 -12.11
C ARG A 71 13.03 25.49 -12.95
N GLN A 72 11.74 25.71 -13.18
CA GLN A 72 11.25 26.88 -13.89
C GLN A 72 11.55 28.17 -13.14
N ILE A 73 11.36 28.20 -11.82
CA ILE A 73 11.70 29.34 -10.96
C ILE A 73 13.21 29.63 -11.04
N ALA A 74 14.05 28.62 -10.82
CA ALA A 74 15.50 28.79 -10.87
C ALA A 74 15.98 29.29 -12.25
N THR A 75 15.34 28.84 -13.34
CA THR A 75 15.65 29.31 -14.70
C THR A 75 15.21 30.76 -14.91
N ALA A 76 14.08 31.18 -14.32
CA ALA A 76 13.62 32.56 -14.41
C ALA A 76 14.52 33.50 -13.60
N ASP A 77 14.92 33.09 -12.39
CA ASP A 77 15.83 33.86 -11.52
C ASP A 77 17.21 34.02 -12.15
N ASP A 78 17.73 32.97 -12.79
CA ASP A 78 19.01 33.00 -13.53
C ASP A 78 18.98 33.98 -14.70
N ARG A 79 17.88 34.00 -15.48
CA ARG A 79 17.69 35.00 -16.56
C ARG A 79 17.62 36.42 -16.02
N LEU A 80 16.95 36.63 -14.89
CA LEU A 80 16.87 37.94 -14.25
C LEU A 80 18.23 38.39 -13.73
N LEU A 81 19.00 37.49 -13.12
CA LEU A 81 20.37 37.76 -12.70
C LEU A 81 21.24 38.19 -13.89
N HIS A 82 21.17 37.47 -14.99
CA HIS A 82 21.88 37.83 -16.22
C HIS A 82 21.51 39.22 -16.75
N LEU A 83 20.22 39.58 -16.71
CA LEU A 83 19.77 40.91 -17.11
C LEU A 83 20.31 42.01 -16.19
N LEU A 84 20.24 41.81 -14.87
CA LEU A 84 20.77 42.79 -13.91
C LEU A 84 22.29 42.97 -14.02
N GLN A 85 23.02 41.89 -14.28
CA GLN A 85 24.46 41.96 -14.55
C GLN A 85 24.76 42.81 -15.79
N GLN A 86 23.96 42.69 -16.86
CA GLN A 86 24.10 43.52 -18.05
C GLN A 86 23.77 45.00 -17.76
N GLU A 87 22.68 45.28 -17.05
CA GLU A 87 22.32 46.65 -16.67
C GLU A 87 23.37 47.30 -15.76
N TYR A 88 23.97 46.53 -14.84
CA TYR A 88 25.08 46.98 -14.01
C TYR A 88 26.32 47.34 -14.84
N GLN A 89 26.70 46.51 -15.82
CA GLN A 89 27.82 46.80 -16.73
C GLN A 89 27.59 48.06 -17.57
N LEU A 90 26.34 48.39 -17.86
CA LEU A 90 25.94 49.62 -18.56
C LEU A 90 25.77 50.83 -17.63
N GLY A 91 25.90 50.64 -16.31
CA GLY A 91 25.77 51.70 -15.30
C GLY A 91 24.32 52.07 -14.93
N TYR A 92 23.33 51.29 -15.37
CA TYR A 92 21.90 51.52 -15.07
C TYR A 92 21.45 50.90 -13.74
N GLN A 93 22.24 50.00 -13.17
CA GLN A 93 21.96 49.34 -11.89
C GLN A 93 23.13 49.42 -10.90
N ASN A 94 22.84 49.12 -9.64
CA ASN A 94 23.84 49.03 -8.58
C ASN A 94 24.26 47.57 -8.31
N LEU A 95 25.46 47.40 -7.73
CA LEU A 95 25.99 46.07 -7.41
C LEU A 95 25.14 45.33 -6.37
N GLN A 96 24.56 46.05 -5.42
CA GLN A 96 23.71 45.47 -4.37
C GLN A 96 22.50 44.71 -4.95
N SER A 97 21.87 45.22 -6.02
CA SER A 97 20.76 44.54 -6.71
C SER A 97 21.22 43.24 -7.40
N VAL A 98 22.42 43.22 -7.96
CA VAL A 98 23.02 42.01 -8.53
C VAL A 98 23.28 40.97 -7.44
N ASP A 99 23.94 41.37 -6.35
CA ASP A 99 24.26 40.49 -5.22
C ASP A 99 22.98 39.90 -4.58
N GLN A 100 21.93 40.71 -4.45
CA GLN A 100 20.63 40.25 -3.95
C GLN A 100 20.01 39.20 -4.88
N GLN A 101 20.01 39.44 -6.19
CA GLN A 101 19.45 38.48 -7.14
C GLN A 101 20.29 37.21 -7.25
N GLU A 102 21.61 37.30 -7.09
CA GLU A 102 22.49 36.14 -7.02
C GLU A 102 22.13 35.25 -5.82
N ALA A 103 21.93 35.84 -4.65
CA ALA A 103 21.49 35.10 -3.46
C ALA A 103 20.11 34.44 -3.65
N ILE A 104 19.16 35.12 -4.30
CA ILE A 104 17.83 34.56 -4.65
C ILE A 104 17.98 33.36 -5.59
N THR A 105 18.76 33.52 -6.66
CA THR A 105 18.99 32.47 -7.67
C THR A 105 19.65 31.25 -7.04
N ALA A 106 20.68 31.44 -6.20
CA ALA A 106 21.34 30.36 -5.47
C ALA A 106 20.36 29.62 -4.53
N ALA A 107 19.51 30.37 -3.81
CA ALA A 107 18.49 29.77 -2.95
C ALA A 107 17.43 28.97 -3.74
N ALA A 108 17.04 29.44 -4.92
CA ALA A 108 16.13 28.72 -5.81
C ALA A 108 16.75 27.42 -6.33
N GLN A 109 18.01 27.47 -6.79
CA GLN A 109 18.74 26.29 -7.25
C GLN A 109 18.95 25.25 -6.14
N ALA A 110 19.23 25.69 -4.92
CA ALA A 110 19.42 24.81 -3.77
C ALA A 110 18.18 23.95 -3.43
N ARG A 111 16.97 24.37 -3.84
CA ARG A 111 15.74 23.60 -3.65
C ARG A 111 15.60 22.40 -4.58
N ILE A 112 16.35 22.36 -5.69
CA ILE A 112 16.19 21.34 -6.74
C ILE A 112 16.63 19.95 -6.24
N ALA A 113 17.79 19.84 -5.60
CA ALA A 113 18.35 18.55 -5.19
C ALA A 113 17.47 17.79 -4.18
N PRO A 114 16.92 18.43 -3.12
CA PRO A 114 15.95 17.78 -2.24
C PRO A 114 14.70 17.27 -2.98
N LEU A 115 14.14 18.08 -3.88
CA LEU A 115 12.95 17.68 -4.66
C LEU A 115 13.25 16.51 -5.62
N GLN A 116 14.46 16.43 -6.17
CA GLN A 116 14.89 15.26 -6.96
C GLN A 116 14.94 14.00 -6.11
N ALA A 117 15.42 14.09 -4.87
CA ALA A 117 15.42 12.97 -3.94
C ALA A 117 13.99 12.54 -3.57
N ASP A 118 13.08 13.49 -3.32
CA ASP A 118 11.67 13.20 -3.03
C ASP A 118 10.99 12.46 -4.18
N VAL A 119 11.25 12.87 -5.42
CA VAL A 119 10.76 12.16 -6.63
C VAL A 119 11.30 10.73 -6.68
N ALA A 120 12.59 10.53 -6.41
CA ALA A 120 13.19 9.20 -6.41
C ALA A 120 12.57 8.29 -5.32
N VAL A 121 12.41 8.81 -4.10
CA VAL A 121 11.76 8.09 -2.99
C VAL A 121 10.33 7.69 -3.35
N ALA A 122 9.56 8.59 -3.97
CA ALA A 122 8.19 8.29 -4.40
C ALA A 122 8.15 7.18 -5.47
N ARG A 123 9.07 7.19 -6.43
CA ARG A 123 9.18 6.16 -7.48
C ARG A 123 9.58 4.80 -6.90
N HIS A 124 10.58 4.77 -6.03
CA HIS A 124 11.02 3.54 -5.36
C HIS A 124 9.90 2.95 -4.48
N GLY A 125 9.16 3.81 -3.77
CA GLY A 125 8.01 3.41 -2.98
C GLY A 125 6.91 2.77 -3.83
N LEU A 126 6.63 3.33 -5.02
CA LEU A 126 5.68 2.73 -5.96
C LEU A 126 6.19 1.38 -6.49
N ALA A 127 7.46 1.27 -6.86
CA ALA A 127 8.05 0.01 -7.32
C ALA A 127 7.92 -1.10 -6.27
N ALA A 128 8.21 -0.78 -5.00
CA ALA A 128 8.04 -1.72 -3.90
C ALA A 128 6.59 -2.21 -3.75
N LEU A 129 5.61 -1.31 -3.87
CA LEU A 129 4.18 -1.67 -3.81
C LEU A 129 3.75 -2.55 -5.00
N LEU A 130 4.37 -2.37 -6.17
CA LEU A 130 4.12 -3.18 -7.36
C LEU A 130 4.92 -4.50 -7.37
N GLY A 131 5.72 -4.77 -6.33
CA GLY A 131 6.59 -5.96 -6.27
C GLY A 131 7.75 -5.92 -7.27
N GLN A 132 8.18 -4.73 -7.68
CA GLN A 132 9.28 -4.51 -8.62
C GLN A 132 10.54 -4.00 -7.89
N SER A 133 11.70 -4.11 -8.55
CA SER A 133 12.95 -3.56 -8.02
C SER A 133 12.85 -2.02 -7.91
N PRO A 134 13.41 -1.38 -6.87
CA PRO A 134 13.41 0.09 -6.74
C PRO A 134 13.97 0.81 -7.97
N ASP A 135 14.95 0.22 -8.66
CA ASP A 135 15.58 0.78 -9.86
C ASP A 135 14.72 0.62 -11.14
N THR A 136 13.55 0.01 -11.04
CA THR A 136 12.66 -0.16 -12.20
C THR A 136 12.11 1.18 -12.63
N ASP A 137 12.35 1.55 -13.89
CA ASP A 137 11.79 2.78 -14.44
C ASP A 137 10.29 2.62 -14.67
N LEU A 138 9.50 3.23 -13.80
CA LEU A 138 8.05 3.19 -13.83
C LEU A 138 7.51 4.44 -14.54
N PRO A 139 6.65 4.29 -15.58
CA PRO A 139 5.98 5.43 -16.16
C PRO A 139 5.04 6.06 -15.13
N MET A 140 5.31 7.30 -14.73
CA MET A 140 4.48 8.06 -13.83
C MET A 140 3.58 9.04 -14.61
N PRO A 141 2.27 9.11 -14.32
CA PRO A 141 1.41 10.13 -14.89
C PRO A 141 1.82 11.52 -14.39
N THR A 142 1.48 12.55 -15.16
CA THR A 142 1.61 13.93 -14.70
C THR A 142 0.46 14.27 -13.76
N LEU A 143 0.68 15.16 -12.79
CA LEU A 143 -0.38 15.56 -11.86
C LEU A 143 -1.62 16.09 -12.59
N ALA A 144 -1.42 16.87 -13.66
CA ALA A 144 -2.49 17.42 -14.48
C ALA A 144 -3.30 16.37 -15.26
N SER A 145 -2.76 15.17 -15.45
CA SER A 145 -3.47 14.06 -16.11
C SER A 145 -4.41 13.28 -15.17
N LEU A 146 -4.26 13.48 -13.86
CA LEU A 146 -5.09 12.80 -12.86
C LEU A 146 -6.46 13.48 -12.73
N GLN A 147 -7.53 12.67 -12.77
CA GLN A 147 -8.90 13.15 -12.67
C GLN A 147 -9.56 12.62 -11.40
N LEU A 148 -10.20 13.52 -10.65
CA LEU A 148 -11.04 13.14 -9.53
C LEU A 148 -12.40 12.63 -10.01
N PRO A 149 -13.05 11.72 -9.27
CA PRO A 149 -14.43 11.34 -9.56
C PRO A 149 -15.33 12.57 -9.53
N SER A 150 -16.17 12.73 -10.56
CA SER A 150 -17.10 13.86 -10.68
C SER A 150 -18.27 13.80 -9.69
N SER A 151 -18.58 12.61 -9.18
CA SER A 151 -19.63 12.37 -8.19
C SER A 151 -19.11 11.47 -7.09
N LEU A 152 -19.20 11.94 -5.84
CA LEU A 152 -19.02 11.12 -4.64
C LEU A 152 -20.39 10.96 -3.95
N PRO A 153 -20.71 9.77 -3.39
CA PRO A 153 -21.92 9.60 -2.61
C PRO A 153 -21.91 10.55 -1.40
N THR A 154 -22.95 11.38 -1.26
CA THR A 154 -23.11 12.27 -0.10
C THR A 154 -23.64 11.54 1.13
N THR A 155 -24.21 10.35 0.93
CA THR A 155 -24.61 9.43 1.97
C THR A 155 -23.97 8.08 1.73
N LEU A 156 -23.45 7.46 2.79
CA LEU A 156 -22.94 6.10 2.77
C LEU A 156 -24.01 5.21 3.41
N PRO A 157 -24.76 4.41 2.64
CA PRO A 157 -25.67 3.43 3.21
C PRO A 157 -24.94 2.54 4.22
N SER A 158 -25.59 2.20 5.33
CA SER A 158 -25.04 1.26 6.33
C SER A 158 -24.66 -0.10 5.72
N ALA A 159 -25.29 -0.49 4.62
CA ALA A 159 -24.93 -1.67 3.83
C ALA A 159 -23.47 -1.65 3.33
N LEU A 160 -22.87 -0.48 3.09
CA LEU A 160 -21.46 -0.37 2.72
C LEU A 160 -20.52 -0.67 3.90
N ALA A 161 -20.95 -0.39 5.15
CA ALA A 161 -20.17 -0.77 6.31
C ALA A 161 -20.05 -2.30 6.41
N ALA A 162 -21.11 -3.05 6.10
CA ALA A 162 -21.08 -4.52 6.07
C ALA A 162 -20.19 -5.10 4.96
N GLN A 163 -19.86 -4.31 3.93
CA GLN A 163 -18.91 -4.70 2.89
C GLN A 163 -17.46 -4.45 3.28
N ARG A 164 -17.20 -3.76 4.41
CA ARG A 164 -15.82 -3.46 4.80
C ARG A 164 -15.10 -4.75 5.23
N PRO A 165 -13.88 -4.99 4.72
CA PRO A 165 -13.13 -6.21 5.02
C PRO A 165 -12.82 -6.39 6.50
N ASP A 166 -12.58 -5.30 7.22
CA ASP A 166 -12.30 -5.29 8.67
C ASP A 166 -13.52 -5.75 9.49
N ILE A 167 -14.72 -5.28 9.13
CA ILE A 167 -15.97 -5.70 9.76
C ILE A 167 -16.26 -7.18 9.44
N GLN A 168 -16.00 -7.61 8.21
CA GLN A 168 -16.15 -9.02 7.82
C GLN A 168 -15.18 -9.93 8.57
N ALA A 169 -13.93 -9.49 8.79
CA ALA A 169 -12.95 -10.21 9.58
C ALA A 169 -13.40 -10.36 11.04
N ALA A 170 -13.80 -9.26 11.68
CA ALA A 170 -14.31 -9.28 13.06
C ALA A 170 -15.56 -10.18 13.21
N ALA A 171 -16.49 -10.13 12.25
CA ALA A 171 -17.66 -10.99 12.25
C ALA A 171 -17.31 -12.48 12.06
N ALA A 172 -16.26 -12.79 11.28
CA ALA A 172 -15.77 -14.15 11.11
C ALA A 172 -15.05 -14.66 12.37
N GLU A 173 -14.27 -13.81 13.04
CA GLU A 173 -13.62 -14.13 14.32
C GLU A 173 -14.64 -14.49 15.41
N LEU A 174 -15.75 -13.74 15.49
CA LEU A 174 -16.84 -14.07 16.39
C LEU A 174 -17.40 -15.49 16.13
N LYS A 175 -17.53 -15.89 14.85
CA LYS A 175 -17.98 -17.24 14.49
C LYS A 175 -16.96 -18.31 14.85
N VAL A 176 -15.67 -18.01 14.80
CA VAL A 176 -14.62 -18.93 15.28
C VAL A 176 -14.78 -19.15 16.78
N ALA A 177 -14.92 -18.08 17.56
CA ALA A 177 -15.08 -18.17 19.00
C ALA A 177 -16.33 -18.97 19.40
N ALA A 178 -17.46 -18.73 18.71
CA ALA A 178 -18.70 -19.49 18.93
C ALA A 178 -18.51 -20.99 18.65
N ALA A 179 -17.96 -21.35 17.49
CA ALA A 179 -17.73 -22.75 17.14
C ALA A 179 -16.74 -23.45 18.09
N GLN A 180 -15.76 -22.72 18.65
CA GLN A 180 -14.85 -23.27 19.66
C GLN A 180 -15.55 -23.52 21.00
N ALA A 181 -16.50 -22.67 21.38
CA ALA A 181 -17.34 -22.90 22.56
C ALA A 181 -18.24 -24.13 22.37
N ASP A 182 -18.78 -24.34 21.16
CA ASP A 182 -19.57 -25.53 20.83
C ASP A 182 -18.73 -26.81 20.93
N VAL A 183 -17.51 -26.80 20.37
CA VAL A 183 -16.55 -27.91 20.51
C VAL A 183 -16.26 -28.23 21.98
N ALA A 184 -15.99 -27.21 22.80
CA ALA A 184 -15.72 -27.40 24.23
C ALA A 184 -16.95 -27.94 24.98
N THR A 185 -18.16 -27.59 24.53
CA THR A 185 -19.42 -28.10 25.09
C THR A 185 -19.62 -29.57 24.75
N ALA A 186 -19.22 -30.00 23.55
CA ALA A 186 -19.30 -31.40 23.13
C ALA A 186 -18.25 -32.31 23.80
N ASP A 187 -17.26 -31.74 24.50
CA ASP A 187 -16.24 -32.45 25.30
C ASP A 187 -16.68 -32.67 26.78
N LEU A 188 -17.84 -32.14 27.20
CA LEU A 188 -18.44 -32.30 28.54
C LEU A 188 -19.28 -33.58 28.65
#